data_AF-A0A0K1XFT9-F1
#
_entry.id   AF-A0A0K1XFT9-F1
#
_cell.length_a   1.000
_cell.length_b   1.000
_cell.length_c   1.000
_cell.angle_alpha   90.00
_cell.angle_beta   90.00
_cell.angle_gamma   90.00
#
_symmetry.space_group_name_H-M   'P 1'
#
loop_
_entity.id
_entity.type
_entity.pdbx_description
1 polymer ?
#
loop_
_entity_poly.entity_id
_entity_poly.type
_entity_poly.pdbx_seq_one_letter_code
_entity_poly.pdbx_strand_id
1 'polypeptide(L)'
;MLSNFNKTILAIALQTSLILTVVVTPSSLLAAAETTAVQAASKRQDFAITGLSLDQALLQFAEQAKLQLLFKPSAYRHWPAPKVIGKFTAEQALEQLIKGLPVHYQWLSERQLRMSTKPVATLSLATEQVVAEALDASDTQQITHSATDLTRLAIQDERDLVRLSTGVSVVEGGRSGSNGYAIRGVDADRVAITVDGVPQAESFAPDVYQGYGYFNGTRNTTELENIQQVVISKGADSLSVGSGGIGGAVQFRTKNVADFIRPEQNFGLLAKVGYSSKNAEWRQVAGGLPPLSVVTHQWGKS
;
A
#
# COMPACT_ATOMS: atom_id res chain seq x y z
N MET A 1 38.62 64.69 9.59
CA MET A 1 39.75 64.79 10.55
C MET A 1 39.67 63.57 11.47
N LEU A 2 40.47 62.55 11.18
CA LEU A 2 41.70 62.17 11.91
C LEU A 2 41.36 60.94 12.78
N SER A 3 41.76 59.72 12.39
CA SER A 3 43.08 59.12 12.68
C SER A 3 43.23 58.92 14.20
N ASN A 4 43.56 57.77 14.78
CA ASN A 4 44.67 56.88 14.46
C ASN A 4 44.62 55.73 15.49
N PHE A 5 44.80 54.48 15.09
CA PHE A 5 46.03 53.68 15.31
C PHE A 5 46.43 53.47 16.78
N ASN A 6 46.46 52.19 17.18
CA ASN A 6 47.73 51.49 17.43
C ASN A 6 47.46 49.97 17.55
N LYS A 7 48.00 49.14 16.64
CA LYS A 7 49.33 48.50 16.69
C LYS A 7 49.29 47.28 17.64
N THR A 8 49.69 46.04 17.31
CA THR A 8 50.80 45.61 16.44
C THR A 8 50.93 44.07 16.48
N ILE A 9 51.27 43.45 15.32
CA ILE A 9 52.38 42.45 15.11
C ILE A 9 52.08 40.97 15.46
N LEU A 10 52.41 39.91 14.70
CA LEU A 10 53.15 39.57 13.45
C LEU A 10 52.71 38.09 13.19
N ALA A 11 52.23 37.61 12.04
CA ALA A 11 52.83 37.42 10.71
C ALA A 11 53.93 36.33 10.59
N ILE A 12 53.82 35.56 9.49
CA ILE A 12 54.86 34.80 8.72
C ILE A 12 54.91 33.29 9.02
N ALA A 13 54.32 32.40 8.20
CA ALA A 13 54.70 31.87 6.85
C ALA A 13 55.40 30.50 6.98
N LEU A 14 54.80 29.40 6.50
CA LEU A 14 54.86 28.82 5.14
C LEU A 14 56.09 27.94 4.90
N GLN A 15 55.89 26.62 4.71
CA GLN A 15 56.60 25.72 3.76
C GLN A 15 56.17 24.24 3.99
N THR A 16 55.37 23.65 3.10
CA THR A 16 55.70 22.78 1.94
C THR A 16 56.03 21.31 2.25
N SER A 17 55.21 20.43 1.66
CA SER A 17 55.51 19.13 1.06
C SER A 17 55.46 17.84 1.90
N LEU A 18 54.85 16.83 1.26
CA LEU A 18 55.16 15.39 1.31
C LEU A 18 54.53 14.53 2.42
N ILE A 19 53.56 13.69 2.07
CA ILE A 19 53.74 12.25 1.77
C ILE A 19 52.35 11.60 1.72
N LEU A 20 52.10 10.95 0.60
CA LEU A 20 51.03 9.99 0.36
C LEU A 20 51.27 8.74 1.23
N THR A 21 50.40 8.47 2.19
CA THR A 21 50.25 7.14 2.80
C THR A 21 48.77 6.77 2.85
N VAL A 22 48.27 6.30 1.70
CA VAL A 22 47.10 5.42 1.69
C VAL A 22 47.55 4.11 2.31
N VAL A 23 47.19 3.87 3.56
CA VAL A 23 47.23 2.53 4.13
C VAL A 23 46.13 1.74 3.42
N VAL A 24 46.50 1.06 2.34
CA VAL A 24 45.71 -0.02 1.76
C VAL A 24 45.83 -1.19 2.73
N THR A 25 44.87 -1.33 3.65
CA THR A 25 44.63 -2.64 4.24
C THR A 25 43.96 -3.51 3.17
N PRO A 26 44.50 -4.69 2.84
CA PRO A 26 43.84 -5.61 1.95
C PRO A 26 42.65 -6.20 2.71
N SER A 27 41.48 -5.56 2.64
CA SER A 27 40.20 -6.22 2.92
C SER A 27 39.80 -7.06 1.71
N SER A 28 40.72 -7.92 1.26
CA SER A 28 40.47 -8.93 0.24
C SER A 28 40.18 -10.24 0.95
N LEU A 29 38.98 -10.36 1.51
CA LEU A 29 38.35 -11.65 1.85
C LEU A 29 36.88 -11.49 2.28
N LEU A 30 36.13 -10.59 1.63
CA LEU A 30 34.67 -10.71 1.60
C LEU A 30 34.06 -9.98 0.39
N ALA A 31 34.72 -10.06 -0.76
CA ALA A 31 34.22 -9.56 -2.06
C ALA A 31 34.23 -10.68 -3.12
N ALA A 32 34.03 -11.93 -2.70
CA ALA A 32 33.93 -13.09 -3.60
C ALA A 32 32.51 -13.68 -3.66
N ALA A 33 31.55 -13.13 -2.92
CA ALA A 33 30.15 -13.57 -2.99
C ALA A 33 29.29 -12.70 -3.94
N GLU A 34 29.68 -11.45 -4.19
CA GLU A 34 28.88 -10.51 -5.00
C GLU A 34 29.20 -10.57 -6.51
N THR A 35 30.26 -11.26 -6.93
CA THR A 35 30.59 -11.41 -8.36
C THR A 35 29.85 -12.56 -9.06
N THR A 36 29.20 -13.45 -8.30
CA THR A 36 28.44 -14.56 -8.92
C THR A 36 26.97 -14.19 -9.19
N ALA A 37 26.43 -13.21 -8.46
CA ALA A 37 24.99 -12.86 -8.49
C ALA A 37 24.55 -12.11 -9.75
N VAL A 38 25.48 -11.46 -10.48
CA VAL A 38 25.19 -10.83 -11.78
C VAL A 38 25.22 -11.85 -12.94
N GLN A 39 25.70 -13.07 -12.72
CA GLN A 39 25.87 -14.06 -13.79
C GLN A 39 24.65 -14.98 -14.03
N ALA A 40 23.71 -15.09 -13.10
CA ALA A 40 22.54 -15.95 -13.27
C ALA A 40 21.50 -15.38 -14.26
N ALA A 41 21.37 -14.05 -14.35
CA ALA A 41 20.54 -13.37 -15.35
C ALA A 41 21.18 -13.33 -16.76
N SER A 42 22.48 -13.62 -16.86
CA SER A 42 23.26 -13.48 -18.10
C SER A 42 23.45 -14.80 -18.87
N LYS A 43 23.00 -15.94 -18.33
CA LYS A 43 23.17 -17.24 -18.98
C LYS A 43 22.13 -17.43 -20.09
N ARG A 44 22.58 -17.45 -21.34
CA ARG A 44 21.72 -17.76 -22.49
C ARG A 44 21.30 -19.22 -22.43
N GLN A 45 20.01 -19.47 -22.55
CA GLN A 45 19.42 -20.81 -22.61
C GLN A 45 18.52 -20.95 -23.82
N ASP A 46 18.35 -22.18 -24.27
CA ASP A 46 17.46 -22.49 -25.39
C ASP A 46 16.01 -22.39 -24.90
N PHE A 47 15.28 -21.44 -25.48
CA PHE A 47 13.85 -21.28 -25.25
C PHE A 47 13.08 -21.77 -26.48
N ALA A 48 11.99 -22.48 -26.21
CA ALA A 48 11.02 -22.90 -27.22
C ALA A 48 9.62 -22.70 -26.64
N ILE A 49 9.13 -21.47 -26.73
CA ILE A 49 7.84 -21.08 -26.16
C ILE A 49 6.82 -21.01 -27.30
N THR A 50 5.82 -21.87 -27.22
CA THR A 50 4.74 -21.98 -28.20
C THR A 50 3.41 -22.08 -27.43
N GLY A 51 2.85 -20.94 -27.08
CA GLY A 51 1.49 -20.83 -26.54
C GLY A 51 0.53 -20.31 -27.61
N LEU A 52 -0.70 -20.83 -27.62
CA LEU A 52 -1.79 -20.23 -28.39
C LEU A 52 -2.25 -18.90 -27.76
N SER A 53 -2.04 -18.78 -26.44
CA SER A 53 -2.45 -17.65 -25.60
C SER A 53 -1.31 -17.26 -24.66
N LEU A 54 -1.27 -15.98 -24.27
CA LEU A 54 -0.17 -15.40 -23.51
C LEU A 54 -0.02 -16.02 -22.12
N ASP A 55 -1.10 -16.43 -21.46
CA ASP A 55 -1.06 -17.17 -20.20
C ASP A 55 -0.30 -18.50 -20.33
N GLN A 56 -0.58 -19.28 -21.38
CA GLN A 56 0.12 -20.54 -21.64
C GLN A 56 1.60 -20.32 -21.95
N ALA A 57 1.92 -19.30 -22.73
CA ALA A 57 3.30 -18.96 -23.09
C ALA A 57 4.11 -18.50 -21.87
N LEU A 58 3.50 -17.71 -20.97
CA LEU A 58 4.12 -17.27 -19.73
C LEU A 58 4.39 -18.42 -18.75
N LEU A 59 3.48 -19.39 -18.66
CA LEU A 59 3.70 -20.62 -17.87
C LEU A 59 4.85 -21.46 -18.44
N GLN A 60 4.89 -21.67 -19.76
CA GLN A 60 6.00 -22.37 -20.42
C GLN A 60 7.34 -21.67 -20.23
N PHE A 61 7.35 -20.33 -20.31
CA PHE A 61 8.53 -19.53 -20.04
C PHE A 61 9.03 -19.72 -18.60
N ALA A 62 8.13 -19.62 -17.62
CA ALA A 62 8.47 -19.77 -16.21
C ALA A 62 9.05 -21.16 -15.91
N GLU A 63 8.48 -22.21 -16.53
CA GLU A 63 8.97 -23.58 -16.43
C GLU A 63 10.37 -23.75 -17.04
N GLN A 64 10.59 -23.25 -18.27
CA GLN A 64 11.89 -23.33 -18.96
C GLN A 64 12.97 -22.50 -18.25
N ALA A 65 12.59 -21.34 -17.70
CA ALA A 65 13.49 -20.45 -16.99
C ALA A 65 13.70 -20.82 -15.52
N LYS A 66 12.95 -21.80 -14.98
CA LYS A 66 12.93 -22.16 -13.56
C LYS A 66 12.65 -20.96 -12.65
N LEU A 67 11.73 -20.10 -13.09
CA LEU A 67 11.27 -18.91 -12.37
C LEU A 67 9.87 -19.15 -11.81
N GLN A 68 9.56 -18.51 -10.68
CA GLN A 68 8.23 -18.44 -10.11
C GLN A 68 7.54 -17.18 -10.63
N LEU A 69 6.41 -17.36 -11.31
CA LEU A 69 5.66 -16.28 -11.93
C LEU A 69 4.37 -16.00 -11.14
N LEU A 70 4.24 -14.78 -10.62
CA LEU A 70 3.05 -14.33 -9.89
C LEU A 70 2.18 -13.46 -10.81
N PHE A 71 1.03 -14.01 -11.23
CA PHE A 71 0.11 -13.32 -12.13
C PHE A 71 -1.30 -13.93 -12.10
N LYS A 72 -2.29 -13.22 -12.64
CA LYS A 72 -3.67 -13.70 -12.79
C LYS A 72 -3.89 -14.22 -14.23
N PRO A 73 -3.99 -15.54 -14.48
CA PRO A 73 -4.03 -16.08 -15.85
C PRO A 73 -5.19 -15.56 -16.71
N SER A 74 -6.36 -15.31 -16.10
CA SER A 74 -7.55 -14.78 -16.78
C SER A 74 -7.28 -13.43 -17.48
N ALA A 75 -6.40 -12.61 -16.93
CA ALA A 75 -6.05 -11.30 -17.49
C ALA A 75 -5.22 -11.38 -18.78
N TYR A 76 -4.63 -12.54 -19.11
CA TYR A 76 -3.70 -12.67 -20.25
C TYR A 76 -4.23 -13.59 -21.36
N ARG A 77 -5.29 -14.37 -21.08
CA ARG A 77 -5.86 -15.34 -22.03
C ARG A 77 -6.34 -14.72 -23.36
N HIS A 78 -6.76 -13.46 -23.34
CA HIS A 78 -7.31 -12.77 -24.51
C HIS A 78 -6.24 -12.23 -25.47
N TRP A 79 -4.96 -12.27 -25.08
CA TRP A 79 -3.87 -11.84 -25.95
C TRP A 79 -3.15 -13.04 -26.57
N PRO A 80 -2.92 -13.02 -27.89
CA PRO A 80 -2.12 -14.04 -28.55
C PRO A 80 -0.65 -13.91 -28.10
N ALA A 81 0.02 -15.05 -27.88
CA ALA A 81 1.42 -15.06 -27.54
C ALA A 81 2.31 -15.01 -28.79
N PRO A 82 3.29 -14.09 -28.87
CA PRO A 82 4.36 -14.17 -29.85
C PRO A 82 5.17 -15.46 -29.65
N LYS A 83 5.60 -16.07 -30.75
CA LYS A 83 6.47 -17.26 -30.71
C LYS A 83 7.90 -16.83 -30.39
N VAL A 84 8.51 -17.44 -29.37
CA VAL A 84 9.92 -17.20 -28.99
C VAL A 84 10.67 -18.51 -29.08
N ILE A 85 11.55 -18.63 -30.09
CA ILE A 85 12.43 -19.80 -30.26
C ILE A 85 13.85 -19.30 -30.49
N GLY A 86 14.79 -19.80 -29.69
CA GLY A 86 16.21 -19.51 -29.86
C GLY A 86 16.96 -19.41 -28.53
N LYS A 87 18.23 -19.02 -28.61
CA LYS A 87 19.08 -18.81 -27.44
C LYS A 87 18.93 -17.38 -26.92
N PHE A 88 18.22 -17.24 -25.83
CA PHE A 88 17.97 -15.95 -25.18
C PHE A 88 18.35 -15.99 -23.71
N THR A 89 18.59 -14.83 -23.10
CA THR A 89 18.51 -14.72 -21.64
C THR A 89 17.05 -14.72 -21.20
N ALA A 90 16.77 -14.99 -19.92
CA ALA A 90 15.39 -14.99 -19.41
C ALA A 90 14.69 -13.65 -19.63
N GLU A 91 15.41 -12.54 -19.43
CA GLU A 91 14.88 -11.20 -19.70
C GLU A 91 14.61 -10.96 -21.18
N GLN A 92 15.55 -11.32 -22.08
CA GLN A 92 15.36 -11.16 -23.53
C GLN A 92 14.18 -11.99 -24.07
N ALA A 93 14.01 -13.21 -23.56
CA ALA A 93 12.89 -14.07 -23.94
C ALA A 93 11.56 -13.48 -23.46
N LEU A 94 11.51 -12.98 -22.23
CA LEU A 94 10.33 -12.32 -21.67
C LEU A 94 9.99 -11.04 -22.44
N GLU A 95 10.98 -10.19 -22.72
CA GLU A 95 10.81 -8.96 -23.50
C GLU A 95 10.24 -9.24 -24.90
N GLN A 96 10.73 -10.27 -25.59
CA GLN A 96 10.16 -10.68 -26.88
C GLN A 96 8.72 -11.16 -26.74
N LEU A 97 8.41 -11.92 -25.69
CA LEU A 97 7.10 -12.50 -25.45
C LEU A 97 6.05 -11.44 -25.11
N ILE A 98 6.45 -10.32 -24.50
CA ILE A 98 5.55 -9.22 -24.12
C ILE A 98 5.59 -8.03 -25.08
N LYS A 99 6.38 -8.11 -26.15
CA LYS A 99 6.59 -7.00 -27.08
C LYS A 99 5.28 -6.56 -27.74
N GLY A 100 4.91 -5.30 -27.54
CA GLY A 100 3.70 -4.71 -28.12
C GLY A 100 2.40 -5.01 -27.36
N LEU A 101 2.48 -5.71 -26.23
CA LEU A 101 1.34 -5.99 -25.36
C LEU A 101 1.30 -4.95 -24.22
N PRO A 102 0.12 -4.52 -23.74
CA PRO A 102 0.01 -3.56 -22.64
C PRO A 102 0.22 -4.27 -21.29
N VAL A 103 1.39 -4.88 -21.13
CA VAL A 103 1.81 -5.59 -19.91
C VAL A 103 3.13 -5.01 -19.42
N HIS A 104 3.39 -5.17 -18.13
CA HIS A 104 4.66 -4.89 -17.51
C HIS A 104 5.03 -6.01 -16.55
N TYR A 105 6.33 -6.15 -16.29
CA TYR A 105 6.86 -7.09 -15.32
C TYR A 105 7.63 -6.35 -14.25
N GLN A 106 7.70 -6.96 -13.06
CA GLN A 106 8.54 -6.52 -11.97
C GLN A 106 9.24 -7.71 -11.35
N TRP A 107 10.57 -7.64 -11.24
CA TRP A 107 11.34 -8.61 -10.47
C TRP A 107 11.10 -8.38 -8.99
N LEU A 108 10.65 -9.43 -8.29
CA LEU A 108 10.50 -9.44 -6.83
C LEU A 108 11.75 -10.01 -6.16
N SER A 109 12.41 -10.97 -6.82
CA SER A 109 13.66 -11.63 -6.39
C SER A 109 14.34 -12.27 -7.60
N GLU A 110 15.53 -12.87 -7.43
CA GLU A 110 16.26 -13.53 -8.51
C GLU A 110 15.48 -14.65 -9.24
N ARG A 111 14.51 -15.26 -8.54
CA ARG A 111 13.66 -16.34 -9.08
C ARG A 111 12.18 -16.00 -9.10
N GLN A 112 11.79 -14.79 -8.73
CA GLN A 112 10.38 -14.40 -8.63
C GLN A 112 10.09 -13.18 -9.49
N LEU A 113 9.10 -13.33 -10.37
CA LEU A 113 8.67 -12.28 -11.28
C LEU A 113 7.16 -12.09 -11.18
N ARG A 114 6.74 -10.83 -11.08
CA ARG A 114 5.33 -10.44 -11.08
C ARG A 114 4.95 -9.89 -12.45
N MET A 115 3.81 -10.32 -12.98
CA MET A 115 3.23 -9.75 -14.20
C MET A 115 1.98 -8.93 -13.88
N SER A 116 1.89 -7.76 -14.47
CA SER A 116 0.72 -6.88 -14.37
C SER A 116 0.37 -6.27 -15.72
N THR A 117 -0.92 -6.12 -16.00
CA THR A 117 -1.39 -5.39 -17.17
C THR A 117 -1.25 -3.90 -16.91
N LYS A 118 -0.76 -3.13 -17.87
CA LYS A 118 -0.90 -1.68 -17.82
C LYS A 118 -2.40 -1.38 -17.90
N PRO A 119 -2.95 -0.54 -17.01
CA PRO A 119 -4.35 -0.16 -17.11
C PRO A 119 -4.57 0.48 -18.48
N VAL A 120 -5.38 -0.17 -19.32
CA VAL A 120 -5.84 0.45 -20.56
C VAL A 120 -6.67 1.65 -20.13
N ALA A 121 -6.22 2.84 -20.52
CA ALA A 121 -6.87 4.11 -20.23
C ALA A 121 -8.21 4.20 -20.98
N THR A 122 -9.18 3.41 -20.55
CA THR A 122 -10.59 3.75 -20.67
C THR A 122 -10.81 4.78 -19.57
N LEU A 123 -11.39 5.93 -19.88
CA LEU A 123 -11.70 7.01 -18.92
C LEU A 123 -12.34 6.43 -17.65
N SER A 124 -11.50 6.16 -16.66
CA SER A 124 -11.85 5.66 -15.34
C SER A 124 -10.89 6.37 -14.42
N LEU A 125 -11.43 7.18 -13.52
CA LEU A 125 -10.65 7.96 -12.58
C LEU A 125 -9.71 7.01 -11.82
N ALA A 126 -8.44 7.43 -11.73
CA ALA A 126 -7.36 6.64 -11.18
C ALA A 126 -7.72 6.10 -9.79
N THR A 127 -7.88 4.78 -9.70
CA THR A 127 -7.73 4.03 -8.45
C THR A 127 -6.31 3.52 -8.44
N GLU A 128 -5.49 4.11 -7.58
CA GLU A 128 -4.14 3.65 -7.29
C GLU A 128 -4.26 2.29 -6.56
N GLN A 129 -3.80 1.22 -7.21
CA GLN A 129 -3.93 -0.12 -6.66
C GLN A 129 -2.93 -0.32 -5.53
N VAL A 130 -3.39 -0.15 -4.28
CA VAL A 130 -2.72 -0.74 -3.13
C VAL A 130 -2.83 -2.26 -3.26
N VAL A 131 -1.68 -2.92 -3.34
CA VAL A 131 -1.55 -4.37 -3.37
C VAL A 131 -1.99 -4.90 -2.00
N ALA A 132 -3.27 -5.28 -1.90
CA ALA A 132 -3.72 -6.21 -0.88
C ALA A 132 -3.53 -7.62 -1.44
N GLU A 133 -2.92 -8.50 -0.64
CA GLU A 133 -2.86 -9.94 -0.89
C GLU A 133 -4.29 -10.49 -0.86
N ALA A 134 -4.92 -10.56 -2.02
CA ALA A 134 -6.25 -11.12 -2.17
C ALA A 134 -6.13 -12.64 -2.34
N LEU A 135 -6.57 -13.38 -1.31
CA LEU A 135 -7.13 -14.71 -1.49
C LEU A 135 -8.40 -14.55 -2.36
N ASP A 136 -8.55 -15.44 -3.35
CA ASP A 136 -9.60 -15.41 -4.37
C ASP A 136 -11.03 -15.20 -3.78
N ALA A 137 -11.64 -14.06 -4.10
CA ALA A 137 -13.09 -13.86 -4.05
C ALA A 137 -13.56 -13.29 -5.40
N SER A 138 -13.86 -14.18 -6.34
CA SER A 138 -14.10 -13.87 -7.76
C SER A 138 -15.47 -13.21 -8.08
N ASP A 139 -16.27 -12.82 -7.08
CA ASP A 139 -17.57 -12.15 -7.29
C ASP A 139 -17.79 -10.90 -6.39
N THR A 140 -16.82 -10.58 -5.54
CA THR A 140 -16.93 -9.44 -4.62
C THR A 140 -16.45 -8.18 -5.31
N GLN A 141 -17.35 -7.22 -5.52
CA GLN A 141 -16.98 -5.91 -6.07
C GLN A 141 -16.39 -5.05 -4.95
N GLN A 142 -15.11 -4.69 -5.08
CA GLN A 142 -14.39 -3.92 -4.07
C GLN A 142 -14.22 -2.45 -4.49
N ILE A 143 -14.46 -1.53 -3.56
CA ILE A 143 -14.15 -0.11 -3.68
C ILE A 143 -13.06 0.21 -2.66
N THR A 144 -11.99 0.87 -3.07
CA THR A 144 -10.86 1.21 -2.20
C THR A 144 -10.64 2.71 -2.16
N HIS A 145 -10.55 3.27 -0.95
CA HIS A 145 -10.17 4.65 -0.71
C HIS A 145 -8.83 4.69 0.02
N SER A 146 -7.82 5.30 -0.59
CA SER A 146 -6.52 5.55 0.06
C SER A 146 -6.57 6.81 0.93
N ALA A 147 -5.61 6.99 1.85
CA ALA A 147 -5.46 8.23 2.62
C ALA A 147 -5.35 9.48 1.72
N THR A 148 -4.72 9.34 0.56
CA THR A 148 -4.65 10.39 -0.47
C THR A 148 -6.04 10.71 -1.00
N ASP A 149 -6.87 9.69 -1.29
CA ASP A 149 -8.25 9.91 -1.73
C ASP A 149 -9.12 10.56 -0.66
N LEU A 150 -9.02 10.09 0.60
CA LEU A 150 -9.75 10.69 1.73
C LEU A 150 -9.43 12.18 1.85
N THR A 151 -8.17 12.56 1.64
CA THR A 151 -7.75 13.96 1.69
C THR A 151 -8.18 14.75 0.45
N ARG A 152 -7.95 14.20 -0.75
CA ARG A 152 -8.24 14.86 -2.04
C ARG A 152 -9.74 15.11 -2.24
N LEU A 153 -10.58 14.16 -1.82
CA LEU A 153 -12.04 14.27 -1.89
C LEU A 153 -12.63 15.02 -0.70
N ALA A 154 -11.77 15.54 0.19
CA ALA A 154 -12.14 16.22 1.42
C ALA A 154 -13.15 15.43 2.26
N ILE A 155 -13.04 14.10 2.29
CA ILE A 155 -13.94 13.23 3.03
C ILE A 155 -13.78 13.54 4.52
N GLN A 156 -14.90 13.91 5.17
CA GLN A 156 -14.93 14.30 6.58
C GLN A 156 -15.65 13.29 7.48
N ASP A 157 -16.59 12.53 6.93
CA ASP A 157 -17.44 11.60 7.68
C ASP A 157 -17.80 10.37 6.82
N GLU A 158 -18.58 9.45 7.39
CA GLU A 158 -19.01 8.22 6.72
C GLU A 158 -19.90 8.49 5.51
N ARG A 159 -20.66 9.60 5.51
CA ARG A 159 -21.58 9.95 4.43
C ARG A 159 -20.78 10.42 3.22
N ASP A 160 -19.77 11.24 3.46
CA ASP A 160 -18.81 11.67 2.46
C ASP A 160 -18.02 10.49 1.89
N LEU A 161 -17.64 9.54 2.75
CA LEU A 161 -16.90 8.34 2.36
C LEU A 161 -17.67 7.50 1.33
N VAL A 162 -18.97 7.29 1.54
CA VAL A 162 -19.79 6.45 0.65
C VAL A 162 -20.52 7.24 -0.43
N ARG A 163 -20.41 8.57 -0.47
CA ARG A 163 -21.14 9.44 -1.41
C ARG A 163 -20.95 9.07 -2.89
N LEU A 164 -19.77 8.56 -3.24
CA LEU A 164 -19.43 8.15 -4.62
C LEU A 164 -19.55 6.63 -4.83
N SER A 165 -19.93 5.88 -3.81
CA SER A 165 -20.01 4.42 -3.81
C SER A 165 -21.43 3.96 -4.10
N THR A 166 -21.67 3.55 -5.35
CA THR A 166 -23.02 3.12 -5.78
C THR A 166 -23.47 1.87 -5.02
N GLY A 167 -24.71 1.90 -4.51
CA GLY A 167 -25.30 0.79 -3.77
C GLY A 167 -24.72 0.63 -2.36
N VAL A 168 -24.02 1.64 -1.85
CA VAL A 168 -23.54 1.73 -0.47
C VAL A 168 -24.13 3.00 0.15
N SER A 169 -24.66 2.89 1.37
CA SER A 169 -25.17 4.03 2.12
C SER A 169 -24.85 3.90 3.60
N VAL A 170 -24.99 4.99 4.34
CA VAL A 170 -24.91 4.99 5.80
C VAL A 170 -26.29 4.68 6.37
N VAL A 171 -26.36 3.83 7.38
CA VAL A 171 -27.60 3.57 8.13
C VAL A 171 -27.74 4.68 9.16
N GLU A 172 -28.80 5.47 9.10
CA GLU A 172 -29.00 6.57 10.06
C GLU A 172 -29.57 6.05 11.38
N GLY A 173 -28.90 6.39 12.50
CA GLY A 173 -29.32 6.09 13.87
C GLY A 173 -30.07 7.25 14.54
N GLY A 174 -30.51 8.25 13.76
CA GLY A 174 -31.20 9.44 14.27
C GLY A 174 -30.24 10.36 15.05
N ARG A 175 -30.63 10.76 16.26
CA ARG A 175 -29.81 11.64 17.12
C ARG A 175 -28.56 10.96 17.68
N SER A 176 -28.51 9.62 17.63
CA SER A 176 -27.42 8.82 18.19
C SER A 176 -26.26 8.59 17.21
N GLY A 177 -26.30 9.17 16.01
CA GLY A 177 -25.26 9.03 14.98
C GLY A 177 -25.63 8.05 13.87
N SER A 178 -24.64 7.34 13.31
CA SER A 178 -24.80 6.38 12.22
C SER A 178 -24.71 4.93 12.70
N ASN A 179 -25.67 4.08 12.35
CA ASN A 179 -25.67 2.67 12.73
C ASN A 179 -24.95 1.76 11.70
N GLY A 180 -23.74 2.18 11.28
CA GLY A 180 -22.95 1.46 10.28
C GLY A 180 -23.36 1.72 8.83
N TYR A 181 -23.19 0.70 7.98
CA TYR A 181 -23.36 0.80 6.53
C TYR A 181 -24.42 -0.17 6.01
N ALA A 182 -25.05 0.21 4.89
CA ALA A 182 -25.92 -0.65 4.10
C ALA A 182 -25.31 -0.86 2.72
N ILE A 183 -25.28 -2.12 2.26
CA ILE A 183 -24.75 -2.50 0.95
C ILE A 183 -25.82 -3.28 0.21
N ARG A 184 -26.23 -2.79 -0.96
CA ARG A 184 -27.27 -3.39 -1.82
C ARG A 184 -28.58 -3.69 -1.06
N GLY A 185 -28.95 -2.83 -0.11
CA GLY A 185 -30.18 -2.97 0.69
C GLY A 185 -30.06 -3.90 1.90
N VAL A 186 -28.88 -4.47 2.15
CA VAL A 186 -28.57 -5.24 3.37
C VAL A 186 -27.85 -4.31 4.36
N ASP A 187 -28.32 -4.24 5.60
CA ASP A 187 -27.88 -3.28 6.62
C ASP A 187 -27.64 -3.92 8.01
N ALA A 188 -27.32 -3.07 8.99
CA ALA A 188 -27.07 -3.43 10.39
C ALA A 188 -25.90 -4.41 10.55
N ASP A 189 -26.09 -5.46 11.35
CA ASP A 189 -25.06 -6.47 11.64
C ASP A 189 -24.84 -7.44 10.47
N ARG A 190 -25.53 -7.23 9.34
CA ARG A 190 -25.33 -8.00 8.11
C ARG A 190 -24.33 -7.35 7.14
N VAL A 191 -23.74 -6.22 7.55
CA VAL A 191 -22.55 -5.63 6.94
C VAL A 191 -21.46 -5.54 7.99
N ALA A 192 -20.37 -6.27 7.76
CA ALA A 192 -19.24 -6.32 8.68
C ALA A 192 -18.50 -4.98 8.66
N ILE A 193 -18.05 -4.52 9.83
CA ILE A 193 -17.16 -3.37 9.95
C ILE A 193 -15.95 -3.82 10.73
N THR A 194 -14.76 -3.66 10.18
CA THR A 194 -13.51 -4.06 10.83
C THR A 194 -12.53 -2.89 10.85
N VAL A 195 -11.72 -2.81 11.91
CA VAL A 195 -10.59 -1.88 12.02
C VAL A 195 -9.35 -2.72 12.27
N ASP A 196 -8.37 -2.66 11.36
CA ASP A 196 -7.15 -3.48 11.39
C ASP A 196 -7.43 -4.98 11.53
N GLY A 197 -8.52 -5.45 10.92
CA GLY A 197 -8.99 -6.84 10.99
C GLY A 197 -9.79 -7.19 12.25
N VAL A 198 -9.92 -6.28 13.20
CA VAL A 198 -10.74 -6.48 14.41
C VAL A 198 -12.19 -6.05 14.13
N PRO A 199 -13.20 -6.93 14.31
CA PRO A 199 -14.59 -6.57 14.10
C PRO A 199 -15.07 -5.54 15.13
N GLN A 200 -15.81 -4.54 14.66
CA GLN A 200 -16.52 -3.60 15.52
C GLN A 200 -17.74 -4.29 16.15
N ALA A 201 -18.12 -3.82 17.34
CA ALA A 201 -19.29 -4.34 18.04
C ALA A 201 -20.56 -4.25 17.17
N GLU A 202 -21.39 -5.29 17.26
CA GLU A 202 -22.71 -5.35 16.64
C GLU A 202 -23.67 -4.40 17.35
N SER A 203 -24.70 -3.95 16.63
CA SER A 203 -25.75 -3.09 17.17
C SER A 203 -26.48 -3.82 18.30
N PHE A 204 -26.57 -3.19 19.47
CA PHE A 204 -27.28 -3.77 20.60
C PHE A 204 -28.73 -3.28 20.65
N ALA A 205 -29.68 -4.21 20.50
CA ALA A 205 -31.11 -3.97 20.64
C ALA A 205 -31.79 -5.14 21.39
N PRO A 206 -32.00 -5.04 22.72
CA PRO A 206 -32.64 -6.11 23.47
C PRO A 206 -34.09 -6.35 22.99
N ASP A 207 -34.47 -7.61 22.78
CA ASP A 207 -35.82 -8.00 22.29
C ASP A 207 -36.98 -7.40 23.09
N VAL A 208 -36.81 -7.24 24.41
CA VAL A 208 -37.83 -6.66 25.31
C VAL A 208 -38.11 -5.19 25.00
N TYR A 209 -37.14 -4.48 24.41
CA TYR A 209 -37.22 -3.03 24.14
C TYR A 209 -37.23 -2.66 22.66
N GLN A 210 -37.10 -3.63 21.74
CA GLN A 210 -37.16 -3.38 20.29
C GLN A 210 -38.49 -2.70 19.89
N GLY A 211 -39.61 -3.11 20.48
CA GLY A 211 -40.93 -2.51 20.21
C GLY A 211 -41.10 -1.06 20.68
N TYR A 212 -40.23 -0.58 21.58
CA TYR A 212 -40.25 0.80 22.09
C TYR A 212 -39.31 1.73 21.30
N GLY A 213 -38.45 1.20 20.42
CA GLY A 213 -37.55 1.99 19.57
C GLY A 213 -36.51 2.82 20.31
N TYR A 214 -36.29 2.58 21.60
CA TYR A 214 -35.46 3.44 22.46
C TYR A 214 -33.99 3.04 22.54
N PHE A 215 -33.64 1.79 22.23
CA PHE A 215 -32.26 1.30 22.26
C PHE A 215 -31.80 0.99 20.84
N ASN A 216 -31.10 1.96 20.25
CA ASN A 216 -30.28 1.75 19.07
C ASN A 216 -28.84 2.00 19.50
N GLY A 217 -28.13 0.93 19.89
CA GLY A 217 -26.70 1.00 20.15
C GLY A 217 -25.98 1.29 18.84
N THR A 218 -25.66 2.57 18.62
CA THR A 218 -24.97 3.02 17.41
C THR A 218 -23.62 2.33 17.30
N ARG A 219 -23.32 1.73 16.14
CA ARG A 219 -21.98 1.25 15.81
C ARG A 219 -21.06 2.47 15.65
N ASN A 220 -20.00 2.56 16.45
CA ASN A 220 -19.20 3.76 16.59
C ASN A 220 -18.56 4.20 15.25
N THR A 221 -18.45 5.51 15.07
CA THR A 221 -17.79 6.16 13.93
C THR A 221 -16.28 6.00 14.05
N THR A 222 -15.59 5.84 12.92
CA THR A 222 -14.12 5.74 12.89
C THR A 222 -13.54 7.05 12.39
N GLU A 223 -12.58 7.59 13.14
CA GLU A 223 -11.91 8.85 12.78
C GLU A 223 -11.05 8.66 11.52
N LEU A 224 -11.55 9.17 10.40
CA LEU A 224 -10.97 8.96 9.07
C LEU A 224 -9.57 9.58 8.91
N GLU A 225 -9.20 10.56 9.75
CA GLU A 225 -7.86 11.13 9.79
C GLU A 225 -6.77 10.12 10.15
N ASN A 226 -7.10 9.09 10.93
CA ASN A 226 -6.17 8.07 11.38
C ASN A 226 -6.17 6.84 10.46
N ILE A 227 -6.94 6.89 9.37
CA ILE A 227 -7.11 5.80 8.43
C ILE A 227 -6.17 5.96 7.24
N GLN A 228 -5.41 4.90 6.96
CA GLN A 228 -4.55 4.78 5.79
C GLN A 228 -5.34 4.33 4.57
N GLN A 229 -6.30 3.43 4.76
CA GLN A 229 -7.10 2.86 3.69
C GLN A 229 -8.47 2.42 4.20
N VAL A 230 -9.50 2.62 3.39
CA VAL A 230 -10.81 2.00 3.53
C VAL A 230 -11.05 1.07 2.35
N VAL A 231 -11.53 -0.13 2.63
CA VAL A 231 -11.96 -1.12 1.64
C VAL A 231 -13.43 -1.43 1.87
N ILE A 232 -14.25 -1.26 0.83
CA ILE A 232 -15.66 -1.62 0.83
C ILE A 232 -15.85 -2.81 -0.11
N SER A 233 -16.10 -3.98 0.46
CA SER A 233 -16.45 -5.21 -0.25
C SER A 233 -17.96 -5.28 -0.41
N LYS A 234 -18.46 -5.39 -1.65
CA LYS A 234 -19.89 -5.57 -1.94
C LYS A 234 -20.19 -7.01 -2.33
N GLY A 235 -21.15 -7.63 -1.65
CA GLY A 235 -21.46 -9.06 -1.78
C GLY A 235 -20.88 -9.87 -0.63
N ALA A 236 -21.21 -11.16 -0.57
CA ALA A 236 -20.85 -12.01 0.55
C ALA A 236 -19.32 -12.07 0.74
N ASP A 237 -18.84 -11.63 1.89
CA ASP A 237 -17.43 -11.58 2.27
C ASP A 237 -17.15 -12.30 3.60
N SER A 238 -18.11 -13.09 4.10
CA SER A 238 -18.03 -13.74 5.43
C SER A 238 -16.82 -14.65 5.62
N LEU A 239 -16.17 -15.10 4.54
CA LEU A 239 -14.93 -15.89 4.61
C LEU A 239 -13.73 -15.05 5.07
N SER A 240 -13.68 -13.77 4.73
CA SER A 240 -12.54 -12.90 5.05
C SER A 240 -12.77 -12.10 6.35
N VAL A 241 -14.02 -11.67 6.60
CA VAL A 241 -14.36 -10.80 7.75
C VAL A 241 -15.13 -11.49 8.87
N GLY A 242 -15.59 -12.72 8.66
CA GLY A 242 -16.34 -13.49 9.64
C GLY A 242 -17.83 -13.11 9.71
N SER A 243 -18.35 -12.96 10.94
CA SER A 243 -19.76 -12.63 11.18
C SER A 243 -20.15 -11.33 10.49
N GLY A 244 -21.41 -11.25 10.05
CA GLY A 244 -21.95 -10.05 9.43
C GLY A 244 -21.46 -9.74 8.02
N GLY A 245 -20.72 -10.63 7.36
CA GLY A 245 -20.24 -10.42 5.99
C GLY A 245 -21.26 -10.69 4.87
N ILE A 246 -22.56 -10.87 5.15
CA ILE A 246 -23.55 -11.34 4.17
C ILE A 246 -23.84 -10.28 3.09
N GLY A 247 -24.05 -9.02 3.48
CA GLY A 247 -24.21 -7.89 2.56
C GLY A 247 -22.87 -7.38 2.00
N GLY A 248 -21.79 -7.66 2.73
CA GLY A 248 -20.44 -7.20 2.44
C GLY A 248 -19.72 -6.74 3.69
N ALA A 249 -18.66 -5.98 3.47
CA ALA A 249 -17.79 -5.51 4.54
C ALA A 249 -17.23 -4.12 4.27
N VAL A 250 -17.04 -3.34 5.33
CA VAL A 250 -16.26 -2.09 5.33
C VAL A 250 -15.07 -2.29 6.26
N GLN A 251 -13.87 -2.31 5.68
CA GLN A 251 -12.64 -2.61 6.38
C GLN A 251 -11.78 -1.35 6.43
N PHE A 252 -11.43 -0.92 7.62
CA PHE A 252 -10.56 0.21 7.90
C PHE A 252 -9.16 -0.30 8.24
N ARG A 253 -8.14 0.32 7.65
CA ARG A 253 -6.74 0.12 8.03
C ARG A 253 -6.19 1.43 8.57
N THR A 254 -5.68 1.43 9.80
CA THR A 254 -5.11 2.60 10.45
C THR A 254 -3.72 2.92 9.90
N LYS A 255 -3.30 4.17 10.06
CA LYS A 255 -1.96 4.64 9.68
C LYS A 255 -0.91 4.09 10.65
N ASN A 256 0.24 3.70 10.09
CA ASN A 256 1.42 3.28 10.86
C ASN A 256 2.43 4.44 10.99
N VAL A 257 3.42 4.29 11.87
CA VAL A 257 4.53 5.23 12.09
C VAL A 257 5.21 5.63 10.78
N ALA A 258 5.41 4.68 9.86
CA ALA A 258 6.00 4.93 8.55
C ALA A 258 5.16 5.86 7.65
N ASP A 259 3.86 6.03 7.94
CA ASP A 259 2.99 6.96 7.23
C ASP A 259 3.16 8.41 7.72
N PHE A 260 3.78 8.61 8.89
CA PHE A 260 4.00 9.93 9.50
C PHE A 260 5.46 10.37 9.45
N ILE A 261 6.40 9.43 9.45
CA ILE A 261 7.83 9.68 9.57
C ILE A 261 8.53 9.29 8.27
N ARG A 262 9.24 10.25 7.65
CA ARG A 262 10.04 9.97 6.46
C ARG A 262 11.22 9.05 6.82
N PRO A 263 11.73 8.25 5.87
CA PRO A 263 12.97 7.50 6.09
C PRO A 263 14.06 8.44 6.64
N GLU A 264 14.79 7.99 7.68
CA GLU A 264 15.84 8.74 8.40
C GLU A 264 15.38 9.85 9.35
N GLN A 265 14.08 10.10 9.48
CA GLN A 265 13.56 10.99 10.51
C GLN A 265 13.16 10.17 11.75
N ASN A 266 13.30 10.77 12.93
CA ASN A 266 12.90 10.12 14.18
C ASN A 266 11.59 10.70 14.74
N PHE A 267 11.05 11.79 14.20
CA PHE A 267 9.81 12.39 14.66
C PHE A 267 8.91 12.72 13.47
N GLY A 268 7.59 12.73 13.69
CA GLY A 268 6.60 13.08 12.68
C GLY A 268 5.53 13.99 13.24
N LEU A 269 5.02 14.93 12.43
CA LEU A 269 3.92 15.84 12.78
C LEU A 269 2.87 15.81 11.67
N LEU A 270 1.60 15.82 12.06
CA LEU A 270 0.46 15.93 11.17
C LEU A 270 -0.43 17.08 11.65
N ALA A 271 -0.83 17.94 10.72
CA ALA A 271 -1.83 18.97 10.96
C ALA A 271 -2.82 18.99 9.79
N LYS A 272 -4.12 19.07 10.09
CA LYS A 272 -5.21 19.18 9.11
C LYS A 272 -6.17 20.27 9.58
N VAL A 273 -6.60 21.11 8.64
CA VAL A 273 -7.64 22.12 8.87
C VAL A 273 -8.71 21.92 7.80
N GLY A 274 -9.97 21.95 8.22
CA GLY A 274 -11.15 21.84 7.36
C GLY A 274 -12.18 22.90 7.74
N TYR A 275 -13.00 23.29 6.76
CA TYR A 275 -14.12 24.20 6.95
C TYR A 275 -15.36 23.62 6.29
N SER A 276 -16.47 23.56 7.02
CA SER A 276 -17.76 23.08 6.51
C SER A 276 -18.76 24.23 6.44
N SER A 277 -19.22 24.53 5.22
CA SER A 277 -20.15 25.64 4.95
C SER A 277 -21.57 25.35 5.41
N LYS A 278 -21.96 24.07 5.55
CA LYS A 278 -23.31 23.67 5.99
C LYS A 278 -23.67 24.27 7.36
N ASN A 279 -22.68 24.34 8.26
CA ASN A 279 -22.83 24.84 9.62
C ASN A 279 -21.85 25.99 9.95
N ALA A 280 -21.10 26.49 8.96
CA ALA A 280 -20.03 27.48 9.14
C ALA A 280 -18.99 27.07 10.22
N GLU A 281 -18.61 25.80 10.24
CA GLU A 281 -17.74 25.22 11.28
C GLU A 281 -16.30 25.03 10.78
N TRP A 282 -15.33 25.23 11.68
CA TRP A 282 -13.92 24.90 11.47
C TRP A 282 -13.59 23.60 12.20
N ARG A 283 -12.81 22.73 11.55
CA ARG A 283 -12.26 21.51 12.14
C ARG A 283 -10.75 21.52 12.03
N GLN A 284 -10.07 21.15 13.11
CA GLN A 284 -8.62 21.16 13.18
C GLN A 284 -8.16 19.87 13.86
N VAL A 285 -7.20 19.19 13.27
CA VAL A 285 -6.56 17.99 13.82
C VAL A 285 -5.07 18.26 13.85
N ALA A 286 -4.43 18.02 14.99
CA ALA A 286 -2.99 18.05 15.14
C ALA A 286 -2.55 16.77 15.86
N GLY A 287 -1.51 16.12 15.36
CA GLY A 287 -0.96 14.90 15.92
C GLY A 287 0.53 14.82 15.67
N GLY A 288 1.23 14.01 16.48
CA GLY A 288 2.67 13.83 16.32
C GLY A 288 3.15 12.54 16.94
N LEU A 289 4.24 12.01 16.42
CA LEU A 289 4.95 10.86 16.97
C LEU A 289 6.28 11.33 17.57
N PRO A 290 6.53 11.06 18.86
CA PRO A 290 7.78 11.41 19.50
C PRO A 290 8.93 10.52 19.00
N PRO A 291 10.20 10.95 19.18
CA PRO A 291 11.36 10.14 18.85
C PRO A 291 11.40 8.80 19.57
N LEU A 292 11.64 7.74 18.80
CA LEU A 292 11.89 6.38 19.27
C LEU A 292 13.20 6.34 20.07
N SER A 293 13.10 6.44 21.39
CA SER A 293 14.21 6.21 22.31
C SER A 293 14.37 4.71 22.52
N VAL A 294 15.26 4.05 21.79
CA VAL A 294 15.63 2.66 22.09
C VAL A 294 16.56 2.65 23.31
N VAL A 295 16.01 2.38 24.48
CA VAL A 295 16.83 2.13 25.69
C VAL A 295 17.24 0.66 25.69
N THR A 296 18.42 0.38 25.17
CA THR A 296 19.05 -0.95 25.34
C THR A 296 19.54 -1.08 26.77
N HIS A 297 18.75 -1.72 27.64
CA HIS A 297 19.23 -2.15 28.95
C HIS A 297 20.13 -3.38 28.78
N GLN A 298 21.44 -3.15 28.80
CA GLN A 298 22.44 -4.21 28.91
C GLN A 298 22.46 -4.69 30.37
N TRP A 299 21.83 -5.83 30.66
CA TRP A 299 21.93 -6.47 31.97
C TRP A 299 23.33 -7.04 32.14
N GLY A 300 24.20 -6.28 32.80
CA GLY A 300 25.48 -6.77 33.29
C GLY A 300 25.23 -7.83 34.37
N LYS A 301 25.67 -9.07 34.12
CA LYS A 301 25.79 -10.10 35.15
C LYS A 301 26.97 -9.70 36.06
N SER A 302 26.70 -9.48 37.35
CA SER A 302 27.74 -9.49 38.39
C SER A 302 28.09 -10.92 38.76
#